data_AF-A0A3M2E1E1-F1
#
_entry.id   AF-A0A3M2E1E1-F1
#
_cell.length_a   1.000
_cell.length_b   1.000
_cell.length_c   1.000
_cell.angle_alpha   90.00
_cell.angle_beta   90.00
_cell.angle_gamma   90.00
#
_symmetry.space_group_name_H-M   'P 1'
#
loop_
_entity.id
_entity.type
_entity.pdbx_description
1 polymer ?
#
loop_
_entity_poly.entity_id
_entity_poly.type
_entity_poly.pdbx_seq_one_letter_code
_entity_poly.pdbx_strand_id
1 'polypeptide(L)'
;MAEIQIRNVAKRFGEYQALRDINLTVADQEFMVLLGASGCGKTTLLRIIAGLETPTEGEVWIGERRVDHLAPRDRGIAMVFQNYAVFPHLTVFENIGFGLRMHRLPDEEVRKRVHRTAELMHIEELLGRYSGELSGGQRQRVAVARALAMEPDVILMDEPLSNLDALLRLEMRAELKGVLAESRTTAIYVTHDQVEAMSLADRISVMHQGRIVQAATPVEVYRNPAEKFVAGFIGNPPMNFLPARSVGEGQWEVAGITLAGPRSDRPGLDFAIRPEDVTPDPAGLAARVRVVEPLGPHLLVTCDVDGHMFRAILDSELSVAPGETLNLMPRPDRIRWFDPETEKAVS
;
A
#
# COMPACT_ATOMS: atom_id res chain seq x y z
N MET A 1 4.83 -24.92 -0.53
CA MET A 1 5.28 -23.52 -0.57
C MET A 1 4.35 -22.79 -1.52
N ALA A 2 3.65 -21.79 -1.02
CA ALA A 2 2.63 -21.00 -1.68
C ALA A 2 3.21 -19.68 -2.22
N GLU A 3 4.42 -19.75 -2.79
CA GLU A 3 5.03 -18.63 -3.51
C GLU A 3 4.18 -18.31 -4.75
N ILE A 4 3.92 -17.03 -5.02
CA ILE A 4 3.17 -16.60 -6.19
C ILE A 4 4.13 -15.92 -7.14
N GLN A 5 4.25 -16.42 -8.37
CA GLN A 5 5.06 -15.77 -9.41
C GLN A 5 4.17 -15.28 -10.55
N ILE A 6 4.30 -14.00 -10.86
CA ILE A 6 3.64 -13.31 -11.95
C ILE A 6 4.73 -12.98 -12.96
N ARG A 7 4.64 -13.57 -14.15
CA ARG A 7 5.66 -13.48 -15.20
C ARG A 7 5.06 -12.86 -16.45
N ASN A 8 5.57 -11.68 -16.81
CA ASN A 8 5.19 -10.92 -17.99
C ASN A 8 3.68 -10.74 -18.17
N VAL A 9 2.93 -10.57 -17.09
CA VAL A 9 1.47 -10.47 -17.17
C VAL A 9 1.06 -9.13 -17.77
N ALA A 10 0.33 -9.20 -18.88
CA ALA A 10 -0.29 -8.06 -19.53
C ALA A 10 -1.81 -8.26 -19.62
N LYS A 11 -2.56 -7.15 -19.62
CA LYS A 11 -4.02 -7.17 -19.77
C LYS A 11 -4.51 -5.98 -20.58
N ARG A 12 -5.24 -6.29 -21.64
CA ARG A 12 -5.98 -5.34 -22.48
C ARG A 12 -7.48 -5.57 -22.39
N PHE A 13 -8.23 -4.47 -22.38
CA PHE A 13 -9.67 -4.44 -22.58
C PHE A 13 -9.97 -3.64 -23.85
N GLY A 14 -10.06 -4.33 -24.99
CA GLY A 14 -10.06 -3.67 -26.30
C GLY A 14 -8.77 -2.87 -26.52
N GLU A 15 -8.90 -1.57 -26.73
CA GLU A 15 -7.76 -0.65 -26.92
C GLU A 15 -7.12 -0.20 -25.60
N TYR A 16 -7.80 -0.36 -24.47
CA TYR A 16 -7.28 0.09 -23.18
C TYR A 16 -6.30 -0.94 -22.58
N GLN A 17 -5.05 -0.51 -22.34
CA GLN A 17 -4.01 -1.31 -21.70
C GLN A 17 -4.07 -1.13 -20.17
N ALA A 18 -4.68 -2.09 -19.47
CA ALA A 18 -4.81 -2.05 -18.01
C ALA A 18 -3.53 -2.48 -17.28
N LEU A 19 -2.82 -3.49 -17.80
CA LEU A 19 -1.54 -4.00 -17.28
C LEU A 19 -0.58 -4.20 -18.44
N ARG A 20 0.68 -3.77 -18.31
CA ARG A 20 1.64 -3.75 -19.43
C ARG A 20 2.59 -4.96 -19.47
N ASP A 21 3.36 -5.15 -18.41
CA ASP A 21 4.37 -6.20 -18.28
C ASP A 21 4.67 -6.39 -16.79
N ILE A 22 3.73 -7.01 -16.09
CA ILE A 22 3.84 -7.18 -14.64
C ILE A 22 4.74 -8.38 -14.37
N ASN A 23 5.82 -8.12 -13.63
CA ASN A 23 6.72 -9.12 -13.09
C ASN A 23 6.80 -8.93 -11.58
N LEU A 24 6.35 -9.93 -10.82
CA LEU A 24 6.30 -9.89 -9.37
C LEU A 24 6.39 -11.30 -8.80
N THR A 25 7.23 -11.49 -7.79
CA THR A 25 7.30 -12.73 -7.01
C THR A 25 6.92 -12.40 -5.59
N VAL A 26 5.89 -13.05 -5.04
CA VAL A 26 5.47 -12.98 -3.63
C VAL A 26 5.91 -14.26 -2.95
N ALA A 27 6.79 -14.13 -1.96
CA ALA A 27 7.37 -15.26 -1.24
C ALA A 27 6.30 -16.00 -0.40
N ASP A 28 6.61 -17.25 -0.05
CA ASP A 28 5.79 -18.03 0.88
C ASP A 28 5.58 -17.27 2.21
N GLN A 29 4.34 -17.16 2.66
CA GLN A 29 3.95 -16.49 3.92
C GLN A 29 4.24 -14.98 3.94
N GLU A 30 4.53 -14.37 2.78
CA GLU A 30 4.70 -12.92 2.67
C GLU A 30 3.34 -12.22 2.64
N PHE A 31 3.24 -11.10 3.37
CA PHE A 31 2.16 -10.13 3.22
C PHE A 31 2.58 -9.06 2.20
N MET A 32 2.18 -9.25 0.94
CA MET A 32 2.36 -8.30 -0.15
C MET A 32 1.18 -7.33 -0.23
N VAL A 33 1.45 -6.01 -0.21
CA VAL A 33 0.44 -4.99 -0.52
C VAL A 33 0.64 -4.43 -1.92
N LEU A 34 -0.39 -4.50 -2.75
CA LEU A 34 -0.47 -3.75 -4.00
C LEU A 34 -1.04 -2.37 -3.71
N LEU A 35 -0.23 -1.33 -3.94
CA LEU A 35 -0.56 0.05 -3.63
C LEU A 35 -0.47 0.92 -4.88
N GLY A 36 -1.31 1.94 -5.01
CA GLY A 36 -1.28 2.87 -6.15
C GLY A 36 -2.60 3.62 -6.31
N ALA A 37 -2.63 4.58 -7.22
CA ALA A 37 -3.83 5.38 -7.50
C ALA A 37 -5.00 4.54 -8.06
N SER A 38 -6.21 5.07 -7.99
CA SER A 38 -7.38 4.46 -8.63
C SER A 38 -7.13 4.26 -10.12
N GLY A 39 -7.52 3.11 -10.66
CA GLY A 39 -7.34 2.78 -12.09
C GLY A 39 -5.94 2.31 -12.52
N CYS A 40 -4.95 2.23 -11.61
CA CYS A 40 -3.59 1.80 -11.98
C CYS A 40 -3.41 0.29 -12.25
N GLY A 41 -4.47 -0.52 -12.10
CA GLY A 41 -4.49 -1.95 -12.44
C GLY A 41 -4.43 -2.94 -11.28
N LYS A 42 -4.39 -2.49 -10.00
CA LYS A 42 -4.27 -3.39 -8.82
C LYS A 42 -5.34 -4.48 -8.77
N THR A 43 -6.61 -4.08 -8.80
CA THR A 43 -7.76 -5.01 -8.78
C THR A 43 -7.78 -5.91 -10.02
N THR A 44 -7.36 -5.41 -11.18
CA THR A 44 -7.21 -6.24 -12.40
C THR A 44 -6.16 -7.32 -12.19
N LEU A 45 -5.00 -6.97 -11.65
CA LEU A 45 -3.94 -7.94 -11.33
C LEU A 45 -4.40 -8.96 -10.29
N LEU A 46 -5.06 -8.49 -9.21
CA LEU A 46 -5.62 -9.37 -8.18
C LEU A 46 -6.65 -10.36 -8.75
N ARG A 47 -7.54 -9.91 -9.63
CA ARG A 47 -8.53 -10.76 -10.31
C ARG A 47 -7.89 -11.76 -11.27
N ILE A 48 -6.79 -11.39 -11.92
CA ILE A 48 -6.01 -12.31 -12.76
C ILE A 48 -5.40 -13.44 -11.92
N ILE A 49 -4.80 -13.10 -10.77
CA ILE A 49 -4.28 -14.08 -9.82
C ILE A 49 -5.43 -14.97 -9.31
N ALA A 50 -6.59 -14.36 -9.03
CA ALA A 50 -7.78 -15.06 -8.57
C ALA A 50 -8.44 -16.01 -9.61
N GLY A 51 -8.15 -15.81 -10.89
CA GLY A 51 -8.80 -16.51 -12.00
C GLY A 51 -10.18 -15.96 -12.36
N LEU A 52 -10.51 -14.78 -11.86
CA LEU A 52 -11.73 -14.06 -12.21
C LEU A 52 -11.56 -13.20 -13.48
N GLU A 53 -10.33 -13.08 -13.95
CA GLU A 53 -9.96 -12.39 -15.18
C GLU A 53 -8.84 -13.17 -15.87
N THR A 54 -8.89 -13.28 -17.19
CA THR A 54 -7.84 -13.96 -17.97
C THR A 54 -6.80 -12.95 -18.42
N PRO A 55 -5.49 -13.15 -18.17
CA PRO A 55 -4.46 -12.28 -18.71
C PRO A 55 -4.48 -12.31 -20.26
N THR A 56 -4.09 -11.22 -20.89
CA THR A 56 -3.90 -11.21 -22.36
C THR A 56 -2.61 -11.93 -22.73
N GLU A 57 -1.56 -11.72 -21.93
CA GLU A 57 -0.25 -12.34 -22.09
C GLU A 57 0.34 -12.63 -20.71
N GLY A 58 1.35 -13.50 -20.66
CA GLY A 58 2.06 -13.87 -19.44
C GLY A 58 1.40 -15.01 -18.67
N GLU A 59 1.97 -15.28 -17.51
CA GLU A 59 1.66 -16.48 -16.73
C GLU A 59 1.58 -16.16 -15.24
N VAL A 60 0.73 -16.91 -14.54
CA VAL A 60 0.63 -16.87 -13.08
C VAL A 60 0.94 -18.26 -12.54
N TRP A 61 1.86 -18.34 -11.59
CA TRP A 61 2.28 -19.56 -10.94
C TRP A 61 2.01 -19.48 -9.44
N ILE A 62 1.56 -20.58 -8.83
CA ILE A 62 1.43 -20.74 -7.38
C ILE A 62 2.20 -22.01 -6.99
N GLY A 63 3.29 -21.83 -6.25
CA GLY A 63 4.34 -22.84 -6.11
C GLY A 63 4.85 -23.25 -7.49
N GLU A 64 4.92 -24.54 -7.75
CA GLU A 64 5.36 -25.10 -9.05
C GLU A 64 4.23 -25.20 -10.08
N ARG A 65 2.99 -24.83 -9.72
CA ARG A 65 1.82 -25.00 -10.59
C ARG A 65 1.56 -23.71 -11.37
N ARG A 66 1.52 -23.81 -12.71
CA ARG A 66 0.97 -22.76 -13.57
C ARG A 66 -0.55 -22.73 -13.44
N VAL A 67 -1.14 -21.61 -13.03
CA VAL A 67 -2.56 -21.50 -12.67
C VAL A 67 -3.38 -20.56 -13.55
N ASP A 68 -2.77 -19.78 -14.45
CA ASP A 68 -3.47 -18.76 -15.28
C ASP A 68 -4.62 -19.33 -16.12
N HIS A 69 -4.54 -20.61 -16.52
CA HIS A 69 -5.56 -21.32 -17.29
C HIS A 69 -6.61 -22.04 -16.42
N LEU A 70 -6.41 -22.11 -15.10
CA LEU A 70 -7.32 -22.81 -14.18
C LEU A 70 -8.48 -21.90 -13.75
N ALA A 71 -9.64 -22.50 -13.53
CA ALA A 71 -10.78 -21.81 -12.93
C ALA A 71 -10.48 -21.44 -11.46
N PRO A 72 -11.09 -20.38 -10.89
CA PRO A 72 -10.80 -19.91 -9.53
C PRO A 72 -10.78 -21.01 -8.46
N ARG A 73 -11.77 -21.91 -8.50
CA ARG A 73 -11.92 -23.01 -7.54
C ARG A 73 -10.75 -23.99 -7.53
N ASP A 74 -10.03 -24.11 -8.64
CA ASP A 74 -8.96 -25.10 -8.83
C ASP A 74 -7.58 -24.51 -8.47
N ARG A 75 -7.52 -23.22 -8.09
CA ARG A 75 -6.27 -22.51 -7.76
C ARG A 75 -5.82 -22.71 -6.31
N GLY A 76 -6.71 -23.11 -5.41
CA GLY A 76 -6.39 -23.31 -3.99
C GLY A 76 -6.19 -21.99 -3.23
N ILE A 77 -6.99 -20.99 -3.56
CA ILE A 77 -6.91 -19.63 -3.00
C ILE A 77 -8.23 -19.26 -2.32
N ALA A 78 -8.17 -18.36 -1.34
CA ALA A 78 -9.35 -17.67 -0.83
C ALA A 78 -9.34 -16.21 -1.24
N MET A 79 -10.52 -15.63 -1.48
CA MET A 79 -10.66 -14.22 -1.86
C MET A 79 -11.65 -13.49 -0.96
N VAL A 80 -11.25 -12.33 -0.47
CA VAL A 80 -12.10 -11.34 0.22
C VAL A 80 -12.36 -10.19 -0.75
N PHE A 81 -13.63 -9.99 -1.10
CA PHE A 81 -14.07 -8.94 -2.00
C PHE A 81 -14.31 -7.63 -1.26
N GLN A 82 -14.18 -6.50 -1.96
CA GLN A 82 -14.43 -5.15 -1.45
C GLN A 82 -15.82 -4.98 -0.81
N ASN A 83 -16.86 -5.57 -1.42
CA ASN A 83 -18.24 -5.52 -0.91
C ASN A 83 -18.55 -6.63 0.10
N TYR A 84 -17.52 -7.34 0.59
CA TYR A 84 -17.55 -8.48 1.51
C TYR A 84 -18.22 -9.74 0.97
N ALA A 85 -19.19 -9.61 0.06
CA ALA A 85 -19.95 -10.70 -0.56
C ALA A 85 -20.49 -11.70 0.47
N VAL A 86 -20.96 -11.21 1.62
CA VAL A 86 -21.59 -12.03 2.66
C VAL A 86 -23.00 -12.38 2.19
N PHE A 87 -23.38 -13.66 2.28
CA PHE A 87 -24.68 -14.14 1.81
C PHE A 87 -25.79 -13.69 2.77
N PRO A 88 -26.78 -12.91 2.30
CA PRO A 88 -27.74 -12.26 3.19
C PRO A 88 -28.78 -13.19 3.79
N HIS A 89 -29.00 -14.33 3.15
CA HIS A 89 -29.97 -15.35 3.56
C HIS A 89 -29.34 -16.43 4.47
N LEU A 90 -28.06 -16.30 4.81
CA LEU A 90 -27.33 -17.22 5.68
C LEU A 90 -26.95 -16.52 6.98
N THR A 91 -26.96 -17.26 8.07
CA THR A 91 -26.37 -16.84 9.35
C THR A 91 -24.85 -16.67 9.22
N VAL A 92 -24.21 -16.04 10.20
CA VAL A 92 -22.74 -15.94 10.26
C VAL A 92 -22.08 -17.31 10.26
N PHE A 93 -22.59 -18.25 11.07
CA PHE A 93 -22.09 -19.63 11.10
C PHE A 93 -22.16 -20.27 9.71
N GLU A 94 -23.30 -20.13 9.03
CA GLU A 94 -23.51 -20.68 7.69
C GLU A 94 -22.65 -20.00 6.63
N ASN A 95 -22.44 -18.68 6.74
CA ASN A 95 -21.55 -17.94 5.85
C ASN A 95 -20.12 -18.48 5.92
N ILE A 96 -19.57 -18.63 7.12
CA ILE A 96 -18.21 -19.12 7.35
C ILE A 96 -18.10 -20.60 6.93
N GLY A 97 -19.10 -21.42 7.29
CA GLY A 97 -19.11 -22.85 6.99
C GLY A 97 -19.48 -23.23 5.55
N PHE A 98 -19.96 -22.29 4.73
CA PHE A 98 -20.48 -22.57 3.39
C PHE A 98 -19.46 -23.30 2.50
N GLY A 99 -18.24 -22.76 2.39
CA GLY A 99 -17.18 -23.34 1.56
C GLY A 99 -16.75 -24.73 2.03
N LEU A 100 -16.67 -24.92 3.35
CA LEU A 100 -16.32 -26.20 3.98
C LEU A 100 -17.35 -27.29 3.66
N ARG A 101 -18.64 -26.96 3.74
CA ARG A 101 -19.74 -27.86 3.37
C ARG A 101 -19.76 -28.19 1.89
N MET A 102 -19.43 -27.23 1.01
CA MET A 102 -19.29 -27.47 -0.43
C MET A 102 -18.17 -28.46 -0.74
N HIS A 103 -17.10 -28.48 0.06
CA HIS A 103 -16.03 -29.48 -0.01
C HIS A 103 -16.38 -30.80 0.69
N ARG A 104 -17.63 -30.95 1.17
CA ARG A 104 -18.15 -32.15 1.84
C ARG A 104 -17.34 -32.56 3.07
N LEU A 105 -16.79 -31.59 3.80
CA LEU A 105 -16.13 -31.86 5.07
C LEU A 105 -17.14 -32.34 6.12
N PRO A 106 -16.73 -33.20 7.08
CA PRO A 106 -17.59 -33.63 8.17
C PRO A 106 -18.10 -32.46 9.00
N ASP A 107 -19.35 -32.52 9.46
CA ASP A 107 -19.99 -31.45 10.23
C ASP A 107 -19.24 -31.05 11.50
N GLU A 108 -18.56 -32.00 12.15
CA GLU A 108 -17.71 -31.73 13.32
C GLU A 108 -16.53 -30.82 12.95
N GLU A 109 -15.86 -31.11 11.83
CA GLU A 109 -14.75 -30.31 11.32
C GLU A 109 -15.22 -28.92 10.88
N VAL A 110 -16.40 -28.83 10.25
CA VAL A 110 -17.03 -27.54 9.91
C VAL A 110 -17.23 -26.71 11.17
N ARG A 111 -17.86 -27.26 12.22
CA ARG A 111 -18.08 -26.53 13.49
C ARG A 111 -16.77 -26.07 14.09
N LYS A 112 -15.78 -26.96 14.18
CA LYS A 112 -14.46 -26.66 14.76
C LYS A 112 -13.80 -25.48 14.06
N ARG A 113 -13.74 -25.49 12.72
CA ARG A 113 -13.13 -24.41 11.92
C ARG A 113 -13.92 -23.11 12.01
N VAL A 114 -15.25 -23.18 11.98
CA VAL A 114 -16.11 -22.00 12.13
C VAL A 114 -15.91 -21.35 13.50
N HIS A 115 -15.89 -22.13 14.59
CA HIS A 115 -15.65 -21.59 15.93
C HIS A 115 -14.25 -21.01 16.08
N ARG A 116 -13.21 -21.72 15.62
CA ARG A 116 -11.83 -21.22 15.64
C ARG A 116 -11.69 -19.89 14.90
N THR A 117 -12.26 -19.77 13.70
CA THR A 117 -12.16 -18.53 12.91
C THR A 117 -13.06 -17.42 13.43
N ALA A 118 -14.19 -17.75 14.06
CA ALA A 118 -15.01 -16.77 14.75
C ALA A 118 -14.29 -16.19 15.97
N GLU A 119 -13.53 -17.00 16.72
CA GLU A 119 -12.70 -16.57 17.84
C GLU A 119 -11.55 -15.66 17.39
N LEU A 120 -10.82 -16.06 16.34
CA LEU A 120 -9.77 -15.24 15.74
C LEU A 120 -10.26 -13.86 15.28
N MET A 121 -11.53 -13.77 14.86
CA MET A 121 -12.13 -12.53 14.37
C MET A 121 -13.03 -11.83 15.40
N HIS A 122 -13.12 -12.34 16.64
CA HIS A 122 -13.99 -11.81 17.70
C HIS A 122 -15.46 -11.62 17.26
N ILE A 123 -16.07 -12.67 16.71
CA ILE A 123 -17.47 -12.69 16.20
C ILE A 123 -18.28 -13.92 16.67
N GLU A 124 -17.84 -14.59 17.73
CA GLU A 124 -18.43 -15.81 18.29
C GLU A 124 -19.90 -15.59 18.67
N GLU A 125 -20.20 -14.48 19.34
CA GLU A 125 -21.56 -14.11 19.75
C GLU A 125 -22.48 -13.77 18.57
N LEU A 126 -21.91 -13.57 17.38
CA LEU A 126 -22.64 -13.20 16.18
C LEU A 126 -22.99 -14.42 15.32
N LEU A 127 -22.50 -15.63 15.65
CA LEU A 127 -22.66 -16.85 14.84
C LEU A 127 -24.12 -17.15 14.44
N GLY A 128 -25.07 -16.84 15.32
CA GLY A 128 -26.51 -17.04 15.08
C GLY A 128 -27.23 -15.92 14.31
N ARG A 129 -26.57 -14.79 14.04
CA ARG A 129 -27.17 -13.63 13.36
C ARG A 129 -27.06 -13.75 11.84
N TYR A 130 -27.96 -13.10 11.13
CA TYR A 130 -27.93 -12.90 9.68
C TYR A 130 -27.13 -11.64 9.30
N SER A 131 -26.65 -11.55 8.06
CA SER A 131 -25.78 -10.44 7.63
C SER A 131 -26.42 -9.04 7.73
N GLY A 132 -27.75 -8.97 7.67
CA GLY A 132 -28.53 -7.73 7.80
C GLY A 132 -28.54 -7.18 9.23
N GLU A 133 -28.21 -8.00 10.22
CA GLU A 133 -28.16 -7.63 11.64
C GLU A 133 -26.76 -7.18 12.09
N LEU A 134 -25.81 -7.11 11.16
CA LEU A 134 -24.40 -6.82 11.42
C LEU A 134 -24.03 -5.37 11.06
N SER A 135 -23.06 -4.81 11.77
CA SER A 135 -22.39 -3.59 11.35
C SER A 135 -21.49 -3.82 10.11
N GLY A 136 -20.95 -2.74 9.53
CA GLY A 136 -20.00 -2.83 8.42
C GLY A 136 -18.75 -3.64 8.77
N GLY A 137 -18.10 -3.33 9.90
CA GLY A 137 -16.92 -4.06 10.37
C GLY A 137 -17.22 -5.52 10.74
N GLN A 138 -18.40 -5.79 11.32
CA GLN A 138 -18.82 -7.17 11.60
C GLN A 138 -18.99 -7.97 10.30
N ARG A 139 -19.63 -7.42 9.26
CA ARG A 139 -19.71 -8.10 7.95
C ARG A 139 -18.34 -8.39 7.35
N GLN A 140 -17.40 -7.45 7.51
CA GLN A 140 -16.03 -7.66 7.05
C GLN A 140 -15.35 -8.79 7.82
N ARG A 141 -15.44 -8.80 9.15
CA ARG A 141 -14.91 -9.88 10.00
C ARG A 141 -15.44 -11.24 9.56
N VAL A 142 -16.73 -11.33 9.24
CA VAL A 142 -17.34 -12.55 8.68
C VAL A 142 -16.73 -12.94 7.33
N ALA A 143 -16.49 -11.99 6.43
CA ALA A 143 -15.89 -12.27 5.13
C ALA A 143 -14.44 -12.78 5.25
N VAL A 144 -13.66 -12.22 6.16
CA VAL A 144 -12.29 -12.65 6.46
C VAL A 144 -12.29 -14.01 7.15
N ALA A 145 -13.13 -14.21 8.18
CA ALA A 145 -13.29 -15.49 8.85
C ALA A 145 -13.64 -16.60 7.85
N ARG A 146 -14.57 -16.33 6.92
CA ARG A 146 -14.95 -17.27 5.85
C ARG A 146 -13.77 -17.64 4.95
N ALA A 147 -12.91 -16.67 4.60
CA ALA A 147 -11.72 -16.93 3.80
C ALA A 147 -10.70 -17.80 4.57
N LEU A 148 -10.47 -17.49 5.85
CA LEU A 148 -9.51 -18.21 6.70
C LEU A 148 -9.99 -19.61 7.10
N ALA A 149 -11.30 -19.83 7.21
CA ALA A 149 -11.86 -21.12 7.59
C ALA A 149 -11.49 -22.23 6.59
N MET A 150 -11.27 -21.85 5.33
CA MET A 150 -10.79 -22.74 4.27
C MET A 150 -9.33 -23.17 4.45
N GLU A 151 -8.58 -22.56 5.37
CA GLU A 151 -7.13 -22.76 5.57
C GLU A 151 -6.36 -22.68 4.24
N PRO A 152 -6.50 -21.58 3.48
CA PRO A 152 -5.90 -21.48 2.16
C PRO A 152 -4.39 -21.28 2.24
N ASP A 153 -3.69 -21.77 1.23
CA ASP A 153 -2.27 -21.48 0.99
C ASP A 153 -2.05 -19.99 0.65
N VAL A 154 -3.02 -19.40 -0.05
CA VAL A 154 -3.01 -18.01 -0.51
C VAL A 154 -4.33 -17.32 -0.19
N ILE A 155 -4.25 -16.12 0.39
CA ILE A 155 -5.40 -15.22 0.57
C ILE A 155 -5.23 -13.94 -0.25
N LEU A 156 -6.28 -13.59 -1.00
CA LEU A 156 -6.35 -12.38 -1.81
C LEU A 156 -7.41 -11.44 -1.22
N MET A 157 -7.08 -10.17 -1.03
CA MET A 157 -7.97 -9.19 -0.42
C MET A 157 -8.05 -7.92 -1.27
N ASP A 158 -9.26 -7.58 -1.75
CA ASP A 158 -9.49 -6.41 -2.61
C ASP A 158 -10.13 -5.28 -1.79
N GLU A 159 -9.33 -4.30 -1.35
CA GLU A 159 -9.74 -3.16 -0.54
C GLU A 159 -10.69 -3.50 0.63
N PRO A 160 -10.35 -4.51 1.47
CA PRO A 160 -11.30 -5.04 2.45
C PRO A 160 -11.67 -4.02 3.53
N LEU A 161 -10.90 -2.95 3.74
CA LEU A 161 -11.14 -1.93 4.77
C LEU A 161 -11.78 -0.62 4.23
N SER A 162 -12.03 -0.51 2.92
CA SER A 162 -12.39 0.78 2.30
C SER A 162 -13.72 1.37 2.78
N ASN A 163 -14.66 0.52 3.19
CA ASN A 163 -16.01 0.94 3.58
C ASN A 163 -16.17 1.18 5.08
N LEU A 164 -15.06 1.19 5.84
CA LEU A 164 -15.07 1.45 7.28
C LEU A 164 -14.71 2.90 7.60
N ASP A 165 -15.28 3.41 8.69
CA ASP A 165 -14.86 4.66 9.31
C ASP A 165 -13.43 4.56 9.88
N ALA A 166 -12.83 5.70 10.20
CA ALA A 166 -11.41 5.79 10.54
C ALA A 166 -11.01 5.01 11.81
N LEU A 167 -11.84 5.03 12.86
CA LEU A 167 -11.53 4.35 14.11
C LEU A 167 -11.61 2.84 13.93
N LEU A 168 -12.70 2.37 13.33
CA LEU A 168 -12.89 0.95 13.07
C LEU A 168 -11.84 0.42 12.08
N ARG A 169 -11.44 1.22 11.08
CA ARG A 169 -10.35 0.87 10.17
C ARG A 169 -9.02 0.67 10.90
N LEU A 170 -8.70 1.52 11.88
CA LEU A 170 -7.48 1.41 12.68
C LEU A 170 -7.47 0.11 13.49
N GLU A 171 -8.57 -0.18 14.19
CA GLU A 171 -8.73 -1.40 14.99
C GLU A 171 -8.60 -2.65 14.11
N MET A 172 -9.38 -2.70 13.02
CA MET A 172 -9.43 -3.84 12.10
C MET A 172 -8.08 -4.11 11.42
N ARG A 173 -7.30 -3.08 11.14
CA ARG A 173 -5.96 -3.22 10.58
C ARG A 173 -5.00 -3.90 11.57
N ALA A 174 -5.04 -3.51 12.84
CA ALA A 174 -4.24 -4.16 13.87
C ALA A 174 -4.62 -5.63 14.04
N GLU A 175 -5.92 -5.94 14.05
CA GLU A 175 -6.45 -7.31 14.12
C GLU A 175 -6.03 -8.14 12.90
N LEU A 176 -6.24 -7.64 11.68
CA LEU A 176 -5.88 -8.34 10.45
C LEU A 176 -4.39 -8.71 10.40
N LYS A 177 -3.52 -7.81 10.85
CA LYS A 177 -2.08 -8.09 10.91
C LYS A 177 -1.78 -9.26 11.84
N GLY A 178 -2.40 -9.28 13.03
CA GLY A 178 -2.23 -10.37 13.99
C GLY A 178 -2.72 -11.71 13.45
N VAL A 179 -3.94 -11.72 12.90
CA VAL A 179 -4.58 -12.93 12.38
C VAL A 179 -3.80 -13.55 11.21
N LEU A 180 -3.31 -12.73 10.27
CA LEU A 180 -2.53 -13.22 9.12
C LEU A 180 -1.12 -13.68 9.52
N ALA A 181 -0.51 -13.03 10.52
CA ALA A 181 0.76 -13.49 11.07
C ALA A 181 0.63 -14.87 11.74
N GLU A 182 -0.50 -15.14 12.41
CA GLU A 182 -0.78 -16.44 13.02
C GLU A 182 -1.13 -17.51 11.97
N SER A 183 -1.81 -17.14 10.88
CA SER A 183 -2.28 -18.09 9.87
C SER A 183 -1.17 -18.65 8.99
N ARG A 184 -0.01 -17.99 8.90
CA ARG A 184 1.12 -18.35 8.01
C ARG A 184 0.66 -18.55 6.56
N THR A 185 -0.24 -17.71 6.09
CA THR A 185 -0.79 -17.73 4.73
C THR A 185 -0.08 -16.68 3.88
N THR A 186 0.26 -16.99 2.62
CA THR A 186 0.72 -15.96 1.69
C THR A 186 -0.43 -15.00 1.37
N ALA A 187 -0.24 -13.69 1.54
CA ALA A 187 -1.31 -12.72 1.38
C ALA A 187 -0.99 -11.68 0.30
N ILE A 188 -1.96 -11.40 -0.57
CA ILE A 188 -1.93 -10.22 -1.45
C ILE A 188 -3.12 -9.31 -1.09
N TYR A 189 -2.82 -8.08 -0.73
CA TYR A 189 -3.80 -7.09 -0.29
C TYR A 189 -3.76 -5.86 -1.20
N VAL A 190 -4.90 -5.47 -1.75
CA VAL A 190 -5.03 -4.27 -2.57
C VAL A 190 -5.56 -3.13 -1.72
N THR A 191 -4.92 -1.97 -1.82
CA THR A 191 -5.44 -0.73 -1.22
C THR A 191 -4.96 0.51 -1.95
N HIS A 192 -5.65 1.61 -1.72
CA HIS A 192 -5.21 2.96 -2.06
C HIS A 192 -4.78 3.75 -0.81
N ASP A 193 -4.98 3.19 0.39
CA ASP A 193 -4.60 3.80 1.67
C ASP A 193 -3.14 3.46 1.99
N GLN A 194 -2.31 4.50 2.04
CA GLN A 194 -0.88 4.34 2.28
C GLN A 194 -0.59 3.90 3.71
N VAL A 195 -1.41 4.31 4.69
CA VAL A 195 -1.20 3.94 6.08
C VAL A 195 -1.49 2.46 6.27
N GLU A 196 -2.48 1.90 5.57
CA GLU A 196 -2.68 0.44 5.50
C GLU A 196 -1.45 -0.26 4.94
N ALA A 197 -0.97 0.16 3.77
CA ALA A 197 0.18 -0.45 3.14
C ALA A 197 1.44 -0.41 4.02
N MET A 198 1.71 0.74 4.65
CA MET A 198 2.90 0.95 5.47
C MET A 198 2.88 0.17 6.79
N SER A 199 1.70 -0.19 7.30
CA SER A 199 1.55 -0.83 8.61
C SER A 199 1.34 -2.34 8.53
N LEU A 200 0.72 -2.84 7.46
CA LEU A 200 0.39 -4.25 7.27
C LEU A 200 1.49 -5.02 6.55
N ALA A 201 2.09 -4.42 5.52
CA ALA A 201 2.88 -5.15 4.55
C ALA A 201 4.26 -5.53 5.05
N ASP A 202 4.72 -6.73 4.66
CA ASP A 202 6.15 -7.03 4.62
C ASP A 202 6.82 -6.32 3.44
N ARG A 203 6.09 -6.25 2.31
CA ARG A 203 6.53 -5.58 1.10
C ARG A 203 5.38 -4.90 0.38
N ILE A 204 5.66 -3.72 -0.16
CA ILE A 204 4.72 -2.91 -0.92
C ILE A 204 5.16 -2.92 -2.38
N SER A 205 4.26 -3.34 -3.27
CA SER A 205 4.39 -3.18 -4.72
C SER A 205 3.58 -1.96 -5.15
N VAL A 206 4.27 -0.84 -5.39
CA VAL A 206 3.69 0.40 -5.88
C VAL A 206 3.45 0.29 -7.38
N MET A 207 2.19 0.49 -7.79
CA MET A 207 1.73 0.42 -9.17
C MET A 207 1.36 1.81 -9.71
N HIS A 208 1.77 2.08 -10.94
CA HIS A 208 1.43 3.28 -11.69
C HIS A 208 1.18 2.92 -13.15
N GLN A 209 0.05 3.36 -13.71
CA GLN A 209 -0.29 3.21 -15.13
C GLN A 209 -0.10 1.77 -15.69
N GLY A 210 -0.50 0.76 -14.92
CA GLY A 210 -0.41 -0.65 -15.34
C GLY A 210 1.00 -1.25 -15.26
N ARG A 211 1.92 -0.63 -14.51
CA ARG A 211 3.28 -1.12 -14.23
C ARG A 211 3.54 -1.16 -12.74
N ILE A 212 4.44 -2.05 -12.31
CA ILE A 212 5.07 -1.98 -10.99
C ILE A 212 6.24 -1.00 -11.11
N VAL A 213 6.22 0.04 -10.30
CA VAL A 213 7.27 1.06 -10.25
C VAL A 213 8.36 0.66 -9.25
N GLN A 214 7.94 0.14 -8.11
CA GLN A 214 8.84 -0.30 -7.04
C GLN A 214 8.16 -1.38 -6.21
N ALA A 215 8.90 -2.44 -5.87
CA ALA A 215 8.45 -3.48 -4.95
C ALA A 215 9.50 -3.69 -3.86
N ALA A 216 9.30 -3.09 -2.70
CA ALA A 216 10.26 -3.10 -1.60
C ALA A 216 9.57 -2.99 -0.23
N THR A 217 10.32 -3.14 0.85
CA THR A 217 9.76 -3.03 2.21
C THR A 217 9.14 -1.65 2.42
N PRO A 218 8.18 -1.47 3.36
CA PRO A 218 7.59 -0.17 3.64
C PRO A 218 8.63 0.94 3.87
N VAL A 219 9.67 0.64 4.66
CA VAL A 219 10.74 1.59 4.95
C VAL A 219 11.52 1.97 3.69
N GLU A 220 11.81 1.00 2.83
CA GLU A 220 12.57 1.24 1.60
C GLU A 220 11.75 2.05 0.58
N VAL A 221 10.47 1.73 0.39
CA VAL A 221 9.56 2.50 -0.47
C VAL A 221 9.44 3.95 0.02
N TYR A 222 9.40 4.15 1.34
CA TYR A 222 9.27 5.49 1.93
C TYR A 222 10.56 6.31 1.83
N ARG A 223 11.70 5.70 2.20
CA ARG A 223 12.99 6.39 2.34
C ARG A 223 13.81 6.40 1.07
N ASN A 224 13.69 5.40 0.22
CA ASN A 224 14.44 5.24 -1.02
C ASN A 224 13.48 5.00 -2.20
N PRO A 225 12.58 5.95 -2.49
CA PRO A 225 11.69 5.85 -3.64
C PRO A 225 12.50 5.80 -4.95
N ALA A 226 12.21 4.81 -5.79
CA ALA A 226 12.96 4.56 -7.04
C ALA A 226 12.63 5.56 -8.15
N GLU A 227 11.43 6.16 -8.11
CA GLU A 227 10.96 7.17 -9.07
C GLU A 227 10.27 8.33 -8.34
N LYS A 228 10.27 9.50 -8.96
CA LYS A 228 9.64 10.73 -8.46
C LYS A 228 8.16 10.52 -8.14
N PHE A 229 7.46 9.72 -8.95
CA PHE A 229 6.09 9.31 -8.66
C PHE A 229 5.95 8.65 -7.28
N VAL A 230 6.82 7.70 -6.93
CA VAL A 230 6.74 7.01 -5.62
C VAL A 230 7.01 7.99 -4.48
N ALA A 231 7.99 8.89 -4.65
CA ALA A 231 8.33 9.93 -3.69
C ALA A 231 7.17 10.91 -3.44
N GLY A 232 6.46 11.30 -4.51
CA GLY A 232 5.31 12.20 -4.46
C GLY A 232 3.99 11.51 -4.09
N PHE A 233 3.91 10.19 -4.23
CA PHE A 233 2.69 9.43 -3.93
C PHE A 233 2.69 8.91 -2.49
N ILE A 234 3.81 8.38 -1.99
CA ILE A 234 3.92 7.81 -0.65
C ILE A 234 4.30 8.89 0.35
N GLY A 235 3.62 8.95 1.50
CA GLY A 235 3.79 9.97 2.54
C GLY A 235 2.67 11.00 2.50
N ASN A 236 2.17 11.37 3.68
CA ASN A 236 1.18 12.43 3.83
C ASN A 236 1.63 13.41 4.93
N PRO A 237 2.11 14.61 4.56
CA PRO A 237 2.21 15.16 3.20
C PRO A 237 3.30 14.50 2.35
N PRO A 238 3.24 14.65 1.00
CA PRO A 238 4.23 14.04 0.10
C PRO A 238 5.59 14.75 0.16
N MET A 239 6.61 14.16 -0.46
CA MET A 239 7.95 14.74 -0.55
C MET A 239 7.92 16.10 -1.25
N ASN A 240 8.74 17.04 -0.77
CA ASN A 240 8.98 18.31 -1.45
C ASN A 240 9.96 18.12 -2.61
N PHE A 241 9.81 18.90 -3.67
CA PHE A 241 10.72 18.90 -4.82
C PHE A 241 11.16 20.32 -5.14
N LEU A 242 12.46 20.53 -5.33
CA LEU A 242 13.04 21.80 -5.75
C LEU A 242 14.03 21.56 -6.90
N PRO A 243 14.15 22.46 -7.88
CA PRO A 243 15.19 22.38 -8.88
C PRO A 243 16.56 22.57 -8.23
N ALA A 244 17.53 21.76 -8.66
CA ALA A 244 18.91 21.85 -8.23
C ALA A 244 19.84 22.04 -9.43
N ARG A 245 20.86 22.89 -9.29
CA ARG A 245 21.86 23.16 -10.32
C ARG A 245 23.22 22.64 -9.89
N SER A 246 23.95 22.00 -10.80
CA SER A 246 25.29 21.50 -10.49
C SER A 246 26.27 22.65 -10.28
N VAL A 247 27.02 22.58 -9.18
CA VAL A 247 28.15 23.49 -8.87
C VAL A 247 29.50 22.78 -9.13
N GLY A 248 29.45 21.52 -9.58
CA GLY A 248 30.62 20.67 -9.81
C GLY A 248 30.93 19.74 -8.64
N GLU A 249 31.67 18.66 -8.93
CA GLU A 249 32.20 17.70 -7.92
C GLU A 249 31.17 17.07 -6.97
N GLY A 250 29.90 16.96 -7.39
CA GLY A 250 28.82 16.42 -6.55
C GLY A 250 28.26 17.45 -5.56
N GLN A 251 28.46 18.74 -5.81
CA GLN A 251 27.80 19.84 -5.11
C GLN A 251 26.67 20.41 -5.96
N TRP A 252 25.57 20.76 -5.29
CA TRP A 252 24.33 21.19 -5.93
C TRP A 252 23.79 22.43 -5.23
N GLU A 253 23.47 23.47 -6.01
CA GLU A 253 22.78 24.67 -5.53
C GLU A 253 21.27 24.41 -5.55
N VAL A 254 20.62 24.58 -4.39
CA VAL A 254 19.17 24.41 -4.19
C VAL A 254 18.64 25.64 -3.46
N ALA A 255 17.83 26.45 -4.14
CA ALA A 255 17.21 27.66 -3.57
C ALA A 255 18.17 28.53 -2.73
N GLY A 256 19.39 28.75 -3.24
CA GLY A 256 20.39 29.62 -2.63
C GLY A 256 21.34 28.96 -1.62
N ILE A 257 21.20 27.68 -1.30
CA ILE A 257 22.17 26.93 -0.48
C ILE A 257 22.89 25.85 -1.29
N THR A 258 24.10 25.49 -0.89
CA THR A 258 24.87 24.39 -1.53
C THR A 258 24.79 23.12 -0.68
N LEU A 259 24.43 22.01 -1.31
CA LEU A 259 24.29 20.69 -0.68
C LEU A 259 25.14 19.65 -1.41
N ALA A 260 25.67 18.69 -0.67
CA ALA A 260 26.31 17.51 -1.25
C ALA A 260 25.25 16.57 -1.86
N GLY A 261 25.55 15.99 -3.01
CA GLY A 261 24.68 15.08 -3.75
C GLY A 261 25.48 14.15 -4.67
N PRO A 262 24.80 13.47 -5.62
CA PRO A 262 25.44 12.53 -6.53
C PRO A 262 26.40 13.25 -7.46
N ARG A 263 27.47 12.55 -7.85
CA ARG A 263 28.34 12.99 -8.95
C ARG A 263 27.65 12.66 -10.27
N SER A 264 27.26 13.71 -11.00
CA SER A 264 26.55 13.58 -12.28
C SER A 264 27.01 14.66 -13.24
N ASP A 265 27.09 14.31 -14.53
CA ASP A 265 27.37 15.25 -15.61
C ASP A 265 26.11 16.04 -16.03
N ARG A 266 24.96 15.74 -15.41
CA ARG A 266 23.71 16.46 -15.68
C ARG A 266 23.80 17.90 -15.17
N PRO A 267 23.28 18.89 -15.93
CA PRO A 267 23.29 20.29 -15.51
C PRO A 267 22.30 20.58 -14.37
N GLY A 268 21.26 19.74 -14.22
CA GLY A 268 20.22 19.90 -13.22
C GLY A 268 19.65 18.56 -12.74
N LEU A 269 19.23 18.53 -11.48
CA LEU A 269 18.48 17.44 -10.86
C LEU A 269 17.31 18.02 -10.07
N ASP A 270 16.33 17.18 -9.76
CA ASP A 270 15.30 17.50 -8.78
C ASP A 270 15.80 17.07 -7.39
N PHE A 271 16.07 18.06 -6.53
CA PHE A 271 16.24 17.83 -5.10
C PHE A 271 14.91 17.44 -4.50
N ALA A 272 14.92 16.47 -3.58
CA ALA A 272 13.72 16.08 -2.86
C ALA A 272 14.00 15.76 -1.39
N ILE A 273 13.07 16.17 -0.53
CA ILE A 273 13.15 15.96 0.93
C ILE A 273 11.77 15.79 1.53
N ARG A 274 11.64 14.92 2.52
CA ARG A 274 10.37 14.74 3.25
C ARG A 274 10.07 15.96 4.13
N PRO A 275 8.79 16.32 4.33
CA PRO A 275 8.41 17.41 5.21
C PRO A 275 8.96 17.30 6.64
N GLU A 276 9.09 16.08 7.18
CA GLU A 276 9.63 15.82 8.53
C GLU A 276 11.16 15.74 8.60
N ASP A 277 11.85 15.78 7.46
CA ASP A 277 13.31 15.65 7.38
C ASP A 277 14.02 17.02 7.20
N VAL A 278 13.35 18.10 7.63
CA VAL A 278 13.93 19.45 7.73
C VAL A 278 13.86 19.96 9.16
N THR A 279 14.85 20.77 9.56
CA THR A 279 14.89 21.40 10.87
C THR A 279 15.17 22.90 10.77
N PRO A 280 14.65 23.75 11.67
CA PRO A 280 15.01 25.16 11.70
C PRO A 280 16.51 25.36 11.90
N ASP A 281 17.16 26.11 11.01
CA ASP A 281 18.58 26.45 11.07
C ASP A 281 18.86 27.71 10.22
N PRO A 282 19.59 28.72 10.73
CA PRO A 282 19.87 29.96 9.99
C PRO A 282 20.53 29.77 8.61
N ALA A 283 21.27 28.68 8.38
CA ALA A 283 21.92 28.35 7.11
C ALA A 283 21.02 27.54 6.15
N GLY A 284 19.77 27.27 6.53
CA GLY A 284 18.81 26.50 5.75
C GLY A 284 18.16 27.27 4.60
N LEU A 285 17.26 26.59 3.90
CA LEU A 285 16.43 27.13 2.83
C LEU A 285 15.52 28.25 3.37
N ALA A 286 15.57 29.44 2.78
CA ALA A 286 14.68 30.54 3.15
C ALA A 286 13.24 30.24 2.71
N ALA A 287 12.38 29.95 3.68
CA ALA A 287 11.01 29.50 3.50
C ALA A 287 10.03 30.54 4.03
N ARG A 288 9.36 31.27 3.14
CA ARG A 288 8.32 32.24 3.50
C ARG A 288 7.02 31.50 3.83
N VAL A 289 6.59 31.58 5.08
CA VAL A 289 5.42 30.89 5.60
C VAL A 289 4.15 31.43 4.95
N ARG A 290 3.31 30.53 4.44
CA ARG A 290 1.99 30.84 3.85
C ARG A 290 0.85 30.38 4.74
N VAL A 291 0.94 29.15 5.23
CA VAL A 291 -0.11 28.51 6.04
C VAL A 291 0.54 27.74 7.18
N VAL A 292 -0.08 27.80 8.35
CA VAL A 292 0.30 27.03 9.54
C VAL A 292 -0.92 26.23 9.98
N GLU A 293 -0.77 24.90 10.01
CA GLU A 293 -1.85 23.97 10.35
C GLU A 293 -1.46 23.18 11.60
N PRO A 294 -2.13 23.40 12.75
CA PRO A 294 -1.90 22.60 13.94
C PRO A 294 -2.57 21.23 13.80
N LEU A 295 -1.77 20.17 13.80
CA LEU A 295 -2.23 18.78 13.60
C LEU A 295 -2.10 17.93 14.86
N GLY A 296 -2.14 18.55 16.05
CA GLY A 296 -1.94 17.88 17.33
C GLY A 296 -0.46 17.91 17.73
N PRO A 297 0.28 16.77 17.66
CA PRO A 297 1.69 16.71 18.07
C PRO A 297 2.66 17.44 17.13
N HIS A 298 2.17 17.97 16.01
CA HIS A 298 2.99 18.61 14.98
C HIS A 298 2.33 19.87 14.42
N LEU A 299 3.15 20.79 13.91
CA LEU A 299 2.74 21.85 13.00
C LEU A 299 3.08 21.43 11.58
N LEU A 300 2.07 21.41 10.71
CA LEU A 300 2.31 21.39 9.28
C LEU A 300 2.40 22.83 8.78
N VAL A 301 3.57 23.20 8.29
CA VAL A 301 3.84 24.54 7.76
C VAL A 301 3.97 24.45 6.25
N THR A 302 3.13 25.16 5.52
CA THR A 302 3.27 25.33 4.06
C THR A 302 3.92 26.68 3.77
N CYS A 303 5.00 26.64 3.00
CA CYS A 303 5.90 27.75 2.69
C CYS A 303 6.10 27.92 1.18
N ASP A 304 6.68 29.05 0.84
CA ASP A 304 7.26 29.38 -0.46
C ASP A 304 8.79 29.39 -0.33
N VAL A 305 9.47 28.57 -1.13
CA VAL A 305 10.94 28.48 -1.21
C VAL A 305 11.31 28.68 -2.67
N ASP A 306 11.96 29.80 -3.00
CA ASP A 306 12.35 30.16 -4.37
C ASP A 306 11.19 30.08 -5.39
N GLY A 307 9.97 30.46 -4.99
CA GLY A 307 8.77 30.41 -5.83
C GLY A 307 8.12 29.02 -5.92
N HIS A 308 8.63 28.02 -5.20
CA HIS A 308 8.06 26.68 -5.13
C HIS A 308 7.33 26.43 -3.81
N MET A 309 6.23 25.67 -3.86
CA MET A 309 5.54 25.21 -2.66
C MET A 309 6.42 24.21 -1.90
N PHE A 310 6.60 24.44 -0.61
CA PHE A 310 7.38 23.59 0.28
C PHE A 310 6.60 23.33 1.57
N ARG A 311 6.61 22.10 2.09
CA ARG A 311 5.96 21.72 3.34
C ARG A 311 6.98 21.26 4.37
N ALA A 312 6.81 21.65 5.62
CA ALA A 312 7.61 21.18 6.75
C ALA A 312 6.70 20.68 7.87
N ILE A 313 7.06 19.56 8.48
CA ILE A 313 6.46 19.09 9.74
C ILE A 313 7.42 19.51 10.85
N LEU A 314 6.98 20.44 11.68
CA LEU A 314 7.75 21.00 12.77
C LEU A 314 7.12 20.63 14.13
N ASP A 315 7.88 20.84 15.19
CA ASP A 315 7.42 20.65 16.57
C ASP A 315 6.19 21.52 16.88
N SER A 316 5.23 21.00 17.63
CA SER A 316 3.99 21.70 17.97
C SER A 316 4.18 22.95 18.84
N GLU A 317 5.29 23.04 19.57
CA GLU A 317 5.59 24.17 20.47
C GLU A 317 6.24 25.35 19.73
N LEU A 318 6.63 25.18 18.47
CA LEU A 318 7.25 26.23 17.69
C LEU A 318 6.23 27.34 17.38
N SER A 319 6.53 28.59 17.75
CA SER A 319 5.69 29.72 17.38
C SER A 319 6.08 30.23 15.99
N VAL A 320 5.16 30.10 15.04
CA VAL A 320 5.34 30.52 13.65
C VAL A 320 4.04 31.16 13.15
N ALA A 321 4.14 32.29 12.46
CA ALA A 321 2.99 32.97 11.85
C ALA A 321 3.09 33.07 10.31
N PRO A 322 1.95 33.05 9.60
CA PRO A 322 1.92 33.39 8.17
C PRO A 322 2.60 34.73 7.86
N GLY A 323 3.44 34.75 6.82
CA GLY A 323 4.21 35.91 6.40
C GLY A 323 5.63 35.98 6.96
N GLU A 324 5.95 35.21 8.01
CA GLU A 324 7.32 35.06 8.53
C GLU A 324 8.21 34.29 7.56
N THR A 325 9.53 34.40 7.74
CA THR A 325 10.51 33.61 7.00
C THR A 325 11.24 32.70 7.98
N LEU A 326 11.16 31.40 7.74
CA LEU A 326 11.93 30.38 8.45
C LEU A 326 13.09 29.94 7.57
N ASN A 327 14.22 29.59 8.16
CA ASN A 327 15.30 28.91 7.44
C ASN A 327 15.28 27.43 7.81
N LEU A 328 15.11 26.56 6.81
CA LEU A 328 14.88 25.12 7.00
C LEU A 328 16.05 24.33 6.41
N MET A 329 16.84 23.68 7.25
CA MET A 329 17.96 22.84 6.83
C MET A 329 17.50 21.41 6.53
N PRO A 330 17.69 20.91 5.30
CA PRO A 330 17.49 19.50 4.99
C PRO A 330 18.50 18.60 5.70
N ARG A 331 18.04 17.46 6.25
CA ARG A 331 18.94 16.45 6.80
C ARG A 331 19.71 15.75 5.67
N PRO A 332 21.05 15.80 5.64
CA PRO A 332 21.81 15.32 4.48
C PRO A 332 21.57 13.84 4.11
N ASP A 333 21.41 12.96 5.08
CA ASP A 333 21.16 11.51 4.86
C ASP A 333 19.74 11.20 4.32
N ARG A 334 18.86 12.20 4.33
CA ARG A 334 17.45 12.09 3.93
C ARG A 334 17.16 12.71 2.56
N ILE A 335 18.11 13.44 2.00
CA ILE A 335 17.97 14.04 0.68
C ILE A 335 17.91 12.95 -0.39
N ARG A 336 16.98 13.09 -1.34
CA ARG A 336 16.91 12.27 -2.54
C ARG A 336 17.02 13.15 -3.78
N TRP A 337 17.50 12.54 -4.86
CA TRP A 337 17.78 13.23 -6.11
C TRP A 337 17.09 12.49 -7.23
N PHE A 338 16.41 13.21 -8.12
CA PHE A 338 15.75 12.64 -9.27
C PHE A 338 16.21 13.31 -10.55
N ASP A 339 16.28 12.52 -11.61
CA ASP A 339 16.48 13.00 -12.95
C ASP A 339 15.17 13.66 -13.45
N PRO A 340 15.17 14.94 -13.85
CA PRO A 340 13.96 15.63 -14.28
C PRO A 340 13.40 15.12 -15.62
N GLU A 341 14.20 14.42 -16.43
CA GLU A 341 13.76 13.86 -17.72
C GLU A 341 13.22 12.44 -17.57
N THR A 342 13.94 11.60 -16.80
CA THR A 342 13.56 10.19 -16.64
C THR A 342 12.70 9.93 -15.41
N GLU A 343 12.59 10.90 -14.50
CA GLU A 343 11.95 10.82 -13.19
C GLU A 343 12.52 9.74 -12.26
N LYS A 344 13.66 9.13 -12.61
CA LYS A 344 14.30 8.08 -11.81
C LYS A 344 15.19 8.66 -10.74
N ALA A 345 15.30 7.95 -9.62
CA ALA A 345 16.23 8.28 -8.55
C ALA A 345 17.68 8.19 -9.05
N VAL A 346 18.51 9.12 -8.59
CA VAL A 346 19.95 9.19 -8.86
C VAL A 346 20.68 8.98 -7.54
N SER A 347 21.62 8.02 -7.52
CA SER A 347 22.39 7.63 -6.34
C SER A 347 23.80 8.20 -6.34
#